data_AF-A0A0C3NFR6-F1
#
_entry.id   AF-A0A0C3NFR6-F1
#
_cell.length_a   1.000
_cell.length_b   1.000
_cell.length_c   1.000
_cell.angle_alpha   90.00
_cell.angle_beta   90.00
_cell.angle_gamma   90.00
#
_symmetry.space_group_name_H-M   'P 1'
#
loop_
_entity.id
_entity.type
_entity.pdbx_description
1 polymer ?
#
loop_
_entity_poly.entity_id
_entity_poly.type
_entity_poly.pdbx_seq_one_letter_code
_entity_poly.pdbx_strand_id
1 'polypeptide(L)'
;MPALPKHVTLLGRFPSLQSMAEHAIGCLLVAEHSYFLMQQGQHLWQAVLSLSVEEYNRFNIQAAISNAVKAAFHDHKGDMDGLCCAIIKIITEHRMSNKLLKANKV
;
A
#
# COMPACT_ATOMS: atom_id res chain seq x y z
N MET A 1 18.17 -12.11 -21.41
CA MET A 1 17.86 -11.55 -20.06
C MET A 1 17.93 -12.70 -19.07
N PRO A 2 18.66 -12.59 -17.95
CA PRO A 2 18.72 -13.67 -16.97
C PRO A 2 17.33 -13.90 -16.35
N ALA A 3 16.95 -15.17 -16.19
CA ALA A 3 15.67 -15.55 -15.62
C ALA A 3 15.60 -15.12 -14.15
N LEU A 4 14.51 -14.45 -13.78
CA LEU A 4 14.23 -14.04 -12.40
C LEU A 4 14.17 -15.29 -11.49
N PRO A 5 14.83 -15.28 -10.31
CA PRO A 5 14.74 -16.38 -9.36
C PRO A 5 13.28 -16.59 -8.93
N LYS A 6 12.80 -17.85 -9.00
CA LYS A 6 11.40 -18.24 -8.73
C LYS A 6 10.87 -17.84 -7.34
N HIS A 7 11.73 -17.33 -6.45
CA HIS A 7 11.42 -17.00 -5.06
C HIS A 7 11.82 -15.58 -4.65
N VAL A 8 12.36 -14.77 -5.57
CA VAL A 8 12.74 -13.39 -5.28
C VAL A 8 11.97 -12.48 -6.22
N THR A 9 10.93 -11.86 -5.68
CA THR A 9 10.23 -10.78 -6.38
C THR A 9 11.02 -9.48 -6.17
N LEU A 10 10.77 -8.47 -7.00
CA LEU A 10 11.33 -7.12 -6.81
C LEU A 10 10.99 -6.52 -5.42
N LEU A 11 9.97 -7.07 -4.77
CA LEU A 11 9.45 -6.67 -3.46
C LEU A 11 10.06 -7.50 -2.30
N GLY A 12 10.88 -8.51 -2.58
CA GLY A 12 11.48 -9.39 -1.57
C GLY A 12 11.00 -10.85 -1.63
N ARG A 13 11.23 -11.58 -0.53
CA ARG A 13 10.78 -12.96 -0.36
C ARG A 13 9.51 -12.98 0.49
N PHE A 14 8.41 -13.47 -0.08
CA PHE A 14 7.14 -13.60 0.62
C PHE A 14 6.72 -15.06 0.72
N PRO A 15 6.23 -15.51 1.89
CA PRO A 15 5.75 -16.87 2.07
C PRO A 15 4.42 -17.15 1.35
N SER A 16 3.68 -16.11 0.92
CA SER A 16 2.40 -16.25 0.21
C SER A 16 2.09 -15.06 -0.69
N LEU A 17 1.19 -15.24 -1.67
CA LEU A 17 0.67 -14.13 -2.48
C LEU A 17 -0.06 -13.08 -1.61
N GLN A 18 -0.73 -13.52 -0.56
CA GLN A 18 -1.41 -12.63 0.38
C GLN A 18 -0.40 -11.71 1.10
N SER A 19 0.68 -12.27 1.64
CA SER A 19 1.73 -11.47 2.32
C SER A 19 2.46 -10.54 1.35
N MET A 20 2.66 -10.96 0.10
CA MET A 20 3.17 -10.08 -0.96
C MET A 20 2.21 -8.94 -1.26
N ALA A 21 0.90 -9.21 -1.38
CA ALA A 21 -0.11 -8.20 -1.63
C ALA A 21 -0.21 -7.19 -0.48
N GLU A 22 -0.22 -7.65 0.77
CA GLU A 22 -0.21 -6.79 1.96
C GLU A 22 0.99 -5.83 1.94
N HIS A 23 2.19 -6.35 1.65
CA HIS A 23 3.40 -5.52 1.57
C HIS A 23 3.35 -4.53 0.41
N ALA A 24 2.94 -4.98 -0.77
CA ALA A 24 2.84 -4.14 -1.96
C ALA A 24 1.86 -2.96 -1.76
N ILE A 25 0.71 -3.22 -1.15
CA ILE A 25 -0.28 -2.19 -0.81
C ILE A 25 0.31 -1.19 0.18
N GLY A 26 0.98 -1.67 1.24
CA GLY A 26 1.63 -0.78 2.22
C GLY A 26 2.67 0.14 1.57
N CYS A 27 3.55 -0.41 0.73
CA CYS A 27 4.53 0.37 -0.02
C CYS A 27 3.87 1.43 -0.93
N LEU A 28 2.79 1.05 -1.63
CA LEU A 28 2.08 1.95 -2.53
C LEU A 28 1.48 3.14 -1.78
N LEU A 29 0.83 2.89 -0.63
CA LEU A 29 0.22 3.95 0.19
C LEU A 29 1.26 4.91 0.78
N VAL A 30 2.40 4.37 1.26
CA VAL A 30 3.51 5.19 1.77
C VAL A 30 4.11 6.05 0.65
N ALA A 31 4.30 5.47 -0.55
CA ALA A 31 4.83 6.18 -1.71
C ALA A 31 3.88 7.29 -2.19
N GLU A 32 2.58 6.98 -2.29
CA GLU A 32 1.53 7.96 -2.63
C GLU A 32 1.53 9.13 -1.64
N HIS A 33 1.51 8.84 -0.34
CA HIS A 33 1.51 9.89 0.69
C HIS A 33 2.77 10.75 0.63
N SER A 34 3.93 10.11 0.48
CA SER A 34 5.22 10.79 0.32
C SER A 34 5.21 11.75 -0.86
N TYR A 35 4.68 11.29 -2.00
CA TYR A 35 4.58 12.11 -3.21
C TYR A 35 3.74 13.37 -2.99
N PHE A 36 2.57 13.24 -2.37
CA PHE A 36 1.71 14.40 -2.08
C PHE A 36 2.30 15.35 -1.03
N LEU A 37 2.99 14.84 -0.01
CA LEU A 37 3.74 15.67 0.94
C LEU A 37 4.81 16.51 0.24
N MET A 38 5.53 15.91 -0.72
CA MET A 38 6.51 16.66 -1.51
C MET A 38 5.88 17.77 -2.35
N GLN A 39 4.69 17.55 -2.90
CA GLN A 39 3.95 18.59 -3.62
C GLN A 39 3.54 19.77 -2.72
N GLN A 40 3.42 19.55 -1.40
CA GLN A 40 3.09 20.59 -0.42
C GLN A 40 4.32 21.37 0.09
N GLY A 41 5.50 21.15 -0.50
CA GLY A 41 6.72 21.89 -0.17
C GLY A 41 7.64 21.19 0.85
N GLN A 42 7.36 19.94 1.24
CA GLN A 42 8.31 19.14 2.01
C GLN A 42 9.34 18.49 1.06
N HIS A 43 10.53 19.06 0.96
CA HIS A 43 11.51 18.62 -0.04
C HIS A 43 12.56 17.62 0.49
N LEU A 44 12.67 17.42 1.81
CA LEU A 44 13.58 16.42 2.36
C LEU A 44 12.94 15.02 2.29
N TRP A 45 13.38 14.24 1.30
CA TRP A 45 12.87 12.89 1.03
C TRP A 45 12.87 11.98 2.26
N GLN A 46 13.94 11.99 3.07
CA GLN A 46 14.02 11.17 4.29
C GLN A 46 12.96 11.55 5.32
N ALA A 47 12.74 12.85 5.55
CA ALA A 47 11.73 13.33 6.49
C ALA A 47 10.31 13.00 5.99
N VAL A 48 10.07 13.19 4.69
CA VAL A 48 8.80 12.85 4.03
C VAL A 48 8.47 11.36 4.15
N LEU A 49 9.45 10.49 3.90
CA LEU A 49 9.26 9.04 4.04
C LEU A 49 8.98 8.67 5.50
N SER A 50 9.74 9.20 6.46
CA SER A 50 9.50 8.94 7.88
C SER A 50 8.09 9.35 8.31
N LEU A 51 7.64 10.56 7.94
CA LEU A 51 6.28 11.02 8.20
C LEU A 51 5.22 10.12 7.56
N SER A 52 5.46 9.64 6.35
CA SER A 52 4.55 8.74 5.65
C SER A 52 4.47 7.37 6.31
N VAL A 53 5.59 6.82 6.78
CA VAL A 53 5.61 5.56 7.54
C VAL A 53 4.95 5.73 8.91
N GLU A 54 5.20 6.84 9.60
CA GLU A 54 4.54 7.16 10.86
C GLU A 54 3.02 7.26 10.71
N GLU A 55 2.54 7.96 9.68
CA GLU A 55 1.11 8.06 9.38
C GLU A 55 0.52 6.67 9.05
N TYR A 56 1.26 5.83 8.31
CA TYR A 56 0.83 4.46 8.00
C TYR A 56 0.66 3.62 9.28
N ASN A 57 1.59 3.75 10.23
CA ASN A 57 1.56 3.02 11.49
C ASN A 57 0.53 3.58 12.48
N ARG A 58 0.41 4.91 12.59
CA ARG A 58 -0.42 5.61 13.58
C ARG A 58 -1.90 5.30 13.45
N PHE A 59 -2.38 5.04 12.23
CA PHE A 59 -3.80 4.84 11.95
C PHE A 59 -4.23 3.37 11.92
N ASN A 60 -3.40 2.44 12.41
CA ASN A 60 -3.64 1.00 12.28
C ASN A 60 -3.93 0.57 10.82
N ILE A 61 -3.46 1.35 9.84
CA ILE A 61 -3.74 1.11 8.42
C ILE A 61 -3.18 -0.27 8.03
N GLN A 62 -2.00 -0.63 8.56
CA GLN A 62 -1.44 -1.97 8.39
C GLN A 62 -2.39 -3.09 8.85
N ALA A 63 -3.02 -2.94 10.02
CA ALA A 63 -3.95 -3.94 10.54
C ALA A 63 -5.23 -4.01 9.71
N ALA A 64 -5.76 -2.86 9.29
CA ALA A 64 -6.92 -2.77 8.42
C ALA A 64 -6.66 -3.41 7.05
N ILE A 65 -5.50 -3.14 6.44
CA ILE A 65 -5.07 -3.76 5.17
C ILE A 65 -4.91 -5.27 5.35
N SER A 66 -4.22 -5.74 6.41
CA SER A 66 -4.03 -7.17 6.61
C SER A 66 -5.37 -7.91 6.74
N ASN A 67 -6.33 -7.34 7.46
CA ASN A 67 -7.67 -7.93 7.57
C ASN A 67 -8.44 -7.88 6.25
N ALA A 68 -8.39 -6.77 5.52
CA ALA A 68 -9.09 -6.62 4.25
C ALA A 68 -8.51 -7.53 3.16
N VAL A 69 -7.18 -7.66 3.10
CA VAL A 69 -6.51 -8.56 2.15
C VAL A 69 -6.81 -10.02 2.49
N LYS A 70 -6.80 -10.41 3.76
CA LYS A 70 -7.24 -11.75 4.18
C LYS A 70 -8.66 -12.06 3.71
N ALA A 71 -9.59 -11.13 3.91
CA ALA A 71 -10.97 -11.28 3.47
C ALA A 71 -11.05 -11.41 1.94
N ALA A 72 -10.36 -10.55 1.18
CA ALA A 72 -10.35 -10.61 -0.28
C ALA A 72 -9.81 -11.95 -0.82
N PHE A 73 -8.71 -12.46 -0.26
CA PHE A 73 -8.15 -13.76 -0.65
C PHE A 73 -9.04 -14.94 -0.25
N HIS A 74 -9.82 -14.81 0.82
CA HIS A 74 -10.81 -15.81 1.22
C HIS A 74 -12.01 -15.82 0.26
N ASP A 75 -12.59 -14.64 -0.01
CA ASP A 75 -13.85 -14.50 -0.75
C ASP A 75 -13.68 -14.74 -2.25
N HIS A 76 -12.50 -14.45 -2.81
CA HIS A 76 -12.20 -14.61 -4.24
C HIS A 76 -11.24 -15.78 -4.52
N LYS A 77 -11.31 -16.84 -3.71
CA LYS A 77 -10.43 -18.00 -3.87
C LYS A 77 -10.63 -18.67 -5.24
N GLY A 78 -9.64 -18.50 -6.14
CA GLY A 78 -9.66 -19.03 -7.50
C GLY A 78 -10.23 -18.07 -8.56
N ASP A 79 -10.73 -16.91 -8.15
CA ASP A 79 -11.18 -15.82 -9.02
C ASP A 79 -10.17 -14.67 -8.96
N MET A 80 -9.22 -14.69 -9.89
CA MET A 80 -8.15 -13.69 -9.92
C MET A 80 -8.66 -12.29 -10.31
N ASP A 81 -9.68 -12.20 -11.17
CA ASP A 81 -10.23 -10.92 -11.61
C ASP A 81 -10.98 -10.23 -10.47
N GLY A 82 -11.80 -11.00 -9.73
CA GLY A 82 -12.46 -10.52 -8.53
C GLY A 82 -11.46 -10.12 -7.44
N LEU A 83 -10.40 -10.90 -7.24
CA LEU A 83 -9.33 -10.57 -6.31
C LEU A 83 -8.61 -9.27 -6.67
N CYS A 84 -8.28 -9.06 -7.95
CA CYS A 84 -7.68 -7.82 -8.42
C CYS A 84 -8.61 -6.61 -8.18
N CYS A 85 -9.91 -6.75 -8.46
CA CYS A 85 -10.89 -5.71 -8.19
C CYS A 85 -10.97 -5.38 -6.69
N ALA A 86 -10.99 -6.40 -5.83
CA ALA A 86 -10.99 -6.23 -4.38
C ALA A 86 -9.72 -5.53 -3.88
N ILE A 87 -8.54 -5.88 -4.39
CA ILE A 87 -7.27 -5.23 -4.04
C ILE A 87 -7.27 -3.75 -4.43
N ILE A 88 -7.74 -3.41 -5.64
CA ILE A 88 -7.86 -2.01 -6.08
C ILE A 88 -8.80 -1.22 -5.15
N LYS A 89 -9.90 -1.84 -4.73
CA LYS A 89 -10.84 -1.24 -3.78
C LYS A 89 -10.19 -0.98 -2.43
N ILE A 90 -9.47 -1.96 -1.88
CA ILE A 90 -8.71 -1.82 -0.61
C ILE A 90 -7.74 -0.64 -0.68
N ILE A 91 -6.93 -0.55 -1.75
CA ILE A 91 -5.99 0.56 -1.95
C ILE A 91 -6.74 1.89 -1.94
N THR A 92 -7.84 1.98 -2.68
CA THR A 92 -8.63 3.21 -2.82
C THR A 92 -9.24 3.67 -1.50
N GLU A 93 -9.78 2.73 -0.71
CA GLU A 93 -10.38 3.01 0.61
C GLU A 93 -9.35 3.44 1.65
N HIS A 94 -8.12 2.93 1.56
CA HIS A 94 -7.05 3.19 2.53
C HIS A 94 -6.06 4.28 2.07
N ARG A 95 -6.35 5.01 0.99
CA ARG A 95 -5.51 6.13 0.54
C ARG A 95 -5.25 7.13 1.65
N MET A 96 -3.97 7.32 1.95
CA MET A 96 -3.52 8.23 3.00
C MET A 96 -3.56 9.70 2.55
N SER A 97 -3.43 9.93 1.25
CA SER A 97 -3.50 11.26 0.61
C SER A 97 -4.84 11.97 0.82
N ASN A 98 -5.92 11.24 1.10
CA ASN A 98 -7.26 11.80 1.34
C ASN A 98 -7.27 12.90 2.41
N LYS A 99 -6.38 12.84 3.40
CA LYS A 99 -6.27 13.86 4.45
C LYS A 99 -5.57 15.12 3.94
N LEU A 100 -4.51 14.95 3.14
CA LEU A 100 -3.75 16.03 2.54
C LEU A 100 -4.60 16.80 1.51
N LEU A 101 -5.43 16.10 0.74
CA LEU A 101 -6.34 16.71 -0.24
C LEU A 101 -7.52 17.46 0.40
N LYS A 102 -7.97 17.04 1.60
CA LYS A 102 -9.01 17.78 2.34
C LYS A 102 -8.47 19.04 3.01
N ALA A 103 -7.19 19.07 3.39
CA ALA A 103 -6.54 20.24 3.99
C ALA A 103 -6.32 21.39 2.98
N ASN A 104 -6.26 21.08 1.68
CA ASN A 104 -6.08 22.06 0.60
C ASN A 104 -7.39 22.67 0.06
N LYS A 105 -8.55 22.35 0.64
CA LYS A 105 -9.80 23.06 0.34
C LYS A 105 -9.92 24.28 1.26
N VAL A 106 -9.24 25.38 0.88
CA VAL A 106 -9.45 26.73 1.40
C VAL A 106 -10.24 27.53 0.37
#